data_AF-A0AAQ0QBC6-F1
#
_entry.id   AF-A0AAQ0QBC6-F1
#
_cell.length_a   1.000
_cell.length_b   1.000
_cell.length_c   1.000
_cell.angle_alpha   90.00
_cell.angle_beta   90.00
_cell.angle_gamma   90.00
#
_symmetry.space_group_name_H-M   'P 1'
#
loop_
_entity.id
_entity.type
_entity.pdbx_description
1 polymer ?
#
loop_
_entity_poly.entity_id
_entity_poly.type
_entity_poly.pdbx_seq_one_letter_code
_entity_poly.pdbx_strand_id
1 'polypeptide(L)' 'MNSSVIISPRVIDTINSLSSADRTPISNALSMEFILGQNPEDTLTPNQSIIYAVIRFYVTQDTARHRRNLANVS' A
#
# COMPACT_ATOMS: atom_id res chain seq x y z
N MET A 1 5.65 11.88 8.05
CA MET A 1 4.18 11.71 7.97
C MET A 1 3.71 11.11 9.30
N ASN A 2 2.97 11.84 10.14
CA ASN A 2 2.49 11.34 11.45
C ASN A 2 1.05 10.80 11.38
N SER A 3 0.62 10.30 10.22
CA SER A 3 -0.72 9.74 10.02
C SER A 3 -0.68 8.22 10.05
N SER A 4 -1.67 7.59 10.69
CA SER A 4 -1.82 6.14 10.61
C SER A 4 -1.95 5.68 9.16
N VAL A 5 -1.30 4.57 8.83
CA VAL A 5 -1.47 3.88 7.54
C VAL A 5 -2.35 2.67 7.79
N ILE A 6 -3.37 2.48 6.95
CA ILE A 6 -4.31 1.37 7.07
C ILE A 6 -4.01 0.31 6.01
N ILE A 7 -3.57 -0.85 6.48
CA ILE A 7 -3.50 -2.08 5.68
C ILE A 7 -4.81 -2.84 5.92
N SER A 8 -5.78 -2.64 5.03
CA SER A 8 -7.11 -3.24 5.14
C SER A 8 -7.13 -4.70 4.68
N PRO A 9 -8.17 -5.48 5.02
CA PRO A 9 -8.34 -6.84 4.48
C PRO A 9 -8.26 -6.88 2.94
N ARG A 10 -8.88 -5.91 2.26
CA ARG A 10 -8.80 -5.79 0.79
C ARG A 10 -7.35 -5.67 0.29
N VAL A 11 -6.52 -4.88 0.97
CA VAL A 11 -5.10 -4.73 0.61
C VAL A 11 -4.37 -6.06 0.80
N ILE A 12 -4.59 -6.74 1.94
CA ILE A 12 -3.99 -8.05 2.25
C ILE A 12 -4.38 -9.09 1.21
N ASP A 13 -5.68 -9.20 0.90
CA ASP A 13 -6.20 -10.16 -0.07
C ASP A 13 -5.64 -9.90 -1.47
N THR A 14 -5.54 -8.62 -1.86
CA THR A 14 -4.95 -8.24 -3.14
C THR A 14 -3.48 -8.66 -3.23
N ILE A 15 -2.68 -8.40 -2.19
CA ILE A 15 -1.26 -8.82 -2.14
C ILE A 15 -1.15 -10.35 -2.18
N ASN A 16 -1.98 -11.06 -1.42
CA ASN A 16 -1.96 -12.52 -1.35
C ASN A 16 -2.43 -13.21 -2.64
N SER A 17 -3.20 -12.51 -3.49
CA SER A 17 -3.59 -13.00 -4.81
C SER A 17 -2.47 -12.95 -5.86
N LEU A 18 -1.41 -12.16 -5.60
CA LEU A 18 -0.29 -12.03 -6.53
C LEU A 18 0.54 -13.31 -6.62
N SER A 19 1.19 -13.48 -7.77
CA SER A 19 2.25 -14.47 -7.96
C SER A 19 3.37 -14.27 -6.93
N SER A 20 4.12 -15.32 -6.59
CA SER A 20 5.27 -15.17 -5.68
C SER A 20 6.32 -14.18 -6.21
N ALA A 21 6.47 -14.09 -7.53
CA ALA A 21 7.39 -13.16 -8.19
C ALA A 21 7.03 -11.69 -7.97
N ASP A 22 5.74 -11.37 -7.82
CA ASP A 22 5.27 -10.00 -7.58
C ASP A 22 4.99 -9.73 -6.10
N ARG A 23 4.50 -10.73 -5.36
CA ARG A 23 4.08 -10.57 -3.96
C ARG A 23 5.19 -9.99 -3.08
N THR A 24 6.40 -10.54 -3.16
CA THR A 24 7.53 -10.10 -2.32
C THR A 24 8.01 -8.70 -2.69
N PRO A 25 8.33 -8.38 -3.97
CA PRO A 25 8.72 -7.03 -4.36
C PRO A 25 7.67 -5.96 -4.01
N ILE A 26 6.38 -6.26 -4.22
CA ILE A 26 5.30 -5.33 -3.90
C ILE A 26 5.15 -5.11 -2.40
N SER A 27 5.27 -6.16 -1.58
CA SER A 27 5.23 -6.02 -0.11
C SER A 27 6.41 -5.21 0.41
N ASN A 28 7.59 -5.40 -0.18
CA ASN A 28 8.78 -4.60 0.14
C ASN A 28 8.58 -3.14 -0.26
N ALA A 29 8.06 -2.87 -1.45
CA ALA A 29 7.79 -1.51 -1.91
C ALA A 29 6.77 -0.77 -1.01
N LEU A 30 5.73 -1.46 -0.54
CA LEU A 30 4.78 -0.90 0.43
C LEU A 30 5.47 -0.58 1.76
N SER A 31 6.37 -1.45 2.22
CA SER A 31 7.15 -1.22 3.45
C SER A 31 8.12 -0.05 3.29
N MET A 32 8.81 0.03 2.15
CA MET A 32 9.69 1.14 1.82
C MET A 32 8.95 2.48 1.88
N GLU A 33 7.80 2.60 1.22
CA GLU A 33 7.05 3.87 1.26
C GLU A 33 6.44 4.13 2.64
N PHE A 34 5.63 3.21 3.14
CA PHE A 34 4.73 3.50 4.27
C PHE A 34 5.38 3.30 5.65
N ILE A 35 6.50 2.58 5.74
CA ILE A 35 7.23 2.37 7.00
C ILE A 35 8.53 3.18 6.98
N LEU A 36 9.31 3.10 5.89
CA LEU A 36 10.65 3.69 5.83
C LEU A 36 10.65 5.12 5.24
N GLY A 37 9.57 5.55 4.59
CA GLY A 37 9.48 6.87 3.94
C GLY A 37 10.36 6.99 2.69
N GLN A 38 10.68 5.87 2.03
CA GLN A 38 11.53 5.77 0.85
C GLN A 38 10.69 5.61 -0.42
N ASN A 39 11.15 6.16 -1.54
CA ASN A 39 10.54 5.91 -2.85
C ASN A 39 10.93 4.50 -3.35
N PRO A 40 9.99 3.58 -3.60
CA PRO A 40 10.31 2.25 -4.10
C PRO A 40 10.41 2.15 -5.63
N GLU A 41 10.13 3.21 -6.40
CA GLU A 41 10.06 3.18 -7.87
C GLU A 41 11.31 2.55 -8.52
N ASP A 42 12.50 2.84 -8.02
CA ASP A 42 13.77 2.32 -8.56
C ASP A 42 14.01 0.82 -8.25
N THR A 43 13.19 0.21 -7.39
CA THR A 43 13.32 -1.20 -6.98
C THR A 43 12.38 -2.14 -7.74
N LEU A 44 11.47 -1.60 -8.55
CA LEU A 44 10.42 -2.33 -9.22
C LEU A 44 10.66 -2.41 -10.72
N THR A 45 10.30 -3.55 -11.31
CA THR A 45 10.16 -3.63 -12.77
C THR A 45 8.99 -2.74 -13.24
N PRO A 46 8.90 -2.40 -14.54
CA PRO A 46 7.76 -1.63 -15.06
C PRO A 46 6.40 -2.26 -14.75
N ASN A 47 6.28 -3.59 -14.86
CA ASN A 47 5.03 -4.29 -14.55
C ASN A 47 4.71 -4.25 -13.05
N GLN A 48 5.71 -4.44 -12.19
CA GLN A 48 5.53 -4.34 -10.74
C GLN A 48 5.18 -2.91 -10.31
N SER A 49 5.70 -1.89 -10.99
CA SER A 49 5.34 -0.49 -10.73
C SER A 49 3.85 -0.24 -10.95
N ILE A 50 3.24 -0.86 -11.97
CA ILE A 50 1.80 -0.78 -12.23
C ILE A 50 1.01 -1.47 -11.09
N ILE A 51 1.40 -2.70 -10.73
CA ILE A 51 0.76 -3.47 -9.65
C ILE A 51 0.85 -2.69 -8.32
N TYR A 52 2.03 -2.14 -8.05
CA TYR A 52 2.30 -1.34 -6.87
C TYR A 52 1.41 -0.10 -6.82
N ALA A 53 1.30 0.65 -7.92
CA ALA A 53 0.48 1.84 -7.99
C ALA A 53 -1.00 1.56 -7.65
N VAL A 54 -1.54 0.42 -8.11
CA VAL A 54 -2.91 0.00 -7.80
C VAL A 54 -3.07 -0.32 -6.31
N ILE A 55 -2.16 -1.09 -5.71
CA ILE A 55 -2.26 -1.47 -4.29
C ILE A 55 -2.01 -0.26 -3.38
N ARG A 56 -1.06 0.60 -3.73
CA ARG A 56 -0.79 1.88 -3.08
C ARG A 56 -2.03 2.78 -3.07
N PHE A 57 -2.79 2.80 -4.17
CA PHE A 57 -4.05 3.51 -4.25
C PHE A 57 -5.07 2.98 -3.23
N TYR A 58 -5.19 1.66 -3.05
CA TYR A 58 -6.07 1.07 -2.03
C TYR A 58 -5.67 1.45 -0.61
N VAL A 59 -4.38 1.35 -0.27
CA VAL A 59 -3.86 1.79 1.04
C VAL A 59 -4.19 3.25 1.30
N THR A 60 -3.95 4.12 0.32
CA THR A 60 -4.22 5.56 0.44
C THR A 60 -5.72 5.85 0.59
N GLN A 61 -6.56 5.17 -0.20
CA GLN A 61 -8.01 5.33 -0.16
C GLN A 61 -8.59 4.88 1.18
N ASP A 62 -8.17 3.70 1.67
CA ASP A 62 -8.69 3.12 2.90
C ASP A 62 -8.21 3.92 4.13
N THR A 63 -6.97 4.38 4.11
CA THR A 63 -6.44 5.31 5.11
C THR A 63 -7.26 6.61 5.17
N ALA A 64 -7.58 7.20 4.01
CA ALA A 64 -8.40 8.41 3.94
C ALA A 64 -9.83 8.17 4.47
N ARG A 65 -10.45 7.02 4.13
CA ARG A 65 -11.78 6.64 4.64
C ARG A 65 -11.77 6.46 6.16
N HIS A 66 -10.78 5.74 6.69
CA HIS A 66 -10.65 5.53 8.13
C HIS A 66 -10.53 6.85 8.89
N ARG A 67 -9.68 7.77 8.39
CA ARG A 67 -9.53 9.10 8.98
C ARG A 67 -10.83 9.92 8.95
N ARG A 68 -11.60 9.89 7.87
CA ARG A 68 -12.92 10.55 7.81
C ARG A 68 -13.88 9.98 8.83
N ASN A 69 -13.89 8.66 9.00
CA ASN A 69 -14.76 8.01 9.98
C ASN A 69 -14.38 8.42 11.41
N LEU A 70 -13.09 8.52 11.73
CA LEU A 70 -12.65 9.03 13.04
C LEU A 70 -13.08 10.50 13.26
N ALA A 71 -12.93 11.35 12.25
CA ALA A 71 -13.30 12.77 12.32
C ALA A 71 -14.82 12.98 12.49
N ASN A 72 -15.66 12.11 11.95
CA ASN A 72 -17.12 12.20 12.07
C ASN A 72 -17.66 11.68 13.42
N VAL A 73 -16.81 11.03 14.23
CA VAL A 73 -17.15 10.48 15.55
C VAL A 73 -16.55 11.34 16.68
N SER A 74 -15.78 12.39 16.33
CA SER A 74 -15.16 13.36 17.24
C SER A 74 -16.00 14.63 17.35
#